data_AF-A0A7X6Y4U3-F1
#
_entry.id   AF-A0A7X6Y4U3-F1
#
_cell.length_a   1.000
_cell.length_b   1.000
_cell.length_c   1.000
_cell.angle_alpha   90.00
_cell.angle_beta   90.00
_cell.angle_gamma   90.00
#
_symmetry.space_group_name_H-M   'P 1'
#
loop_
_entity.id
_entity.type
_entity.pdbx_description
1 polymer ?
#
loop_
_entity_poly.entity_id
_entity_poly.type
_entity_poly.pdbx_seq_one_letter_code
_entity_poly.pdbx_strand_id
1 'polypeptide(L)'
;MRGKLWGLSRRVIALLAKYCFIYPVILVPRAALFKDTGKITGFLAGLAIIFAGFIITGLIVKKKQSVIRLVASYLLSFIPGLLLFILFVNTVNAGNVPGDSMYGLLRAVFEGMVAIVLYFTGARSEVMEFESMLGRKTVVLAGAIFVGAVIFVSYYIEIGHLKDEIYYLGCVFTMLMLLVRNQQNLDRVFIRKHIELSTVPRNIRKYNSIIVIIMFMLILVLFNIKGIVDFIAMVLSEAPRYILIALFYLSYLLSKLVPGGDSSGGDEGQGEISMPALPEGESNSIVSTILTIIFGSLFLAVAIYSLLKFPRLLRVIWEKLRETIGKIGSFIMRFLGLGKEYGEKETDYVDEVEIIKPAAEGKRPGKQEGILKRIGRRLGRNLTLAEKVRVAYAGILRCLKAKGFVLSRSDTSGEICRKLPQGEELGEMMEYVTEVYDKVRYGEKTPESNEFELYEDKANRVANALKAKL
;
A
#
# COMPACT_ATOMS: atom_id res chain seq x y z
N MET A 1 21.19 -3.01 -6.99
CA MET A 1 20.37 -3.94 -6.16
C MET A 1 19.51 -3.26 -5.08
N ARG A 2 20.04 -2.37 -4.22
CA ARG A 2 19.30 -1.76 -3.09
C ARG A 2 17.98 -1.03 -3.43
N GLY A 3 17.83 -0.46 -4.63
CA GLY A 3 16.58 0.19 -5.05
C GLY A 3 15.40 -0.78 -5.27
N LYS A 4 15.67 -2.00 -5.77
CA LYS A 4 14.65 -3.04 -5.99
C LYS A 4 14.13 -3.61 -4.66
N LEU A 5 15.01 -3.79 -3.68
CA LEU A 5 14.65 -4.23 -2.32
C LEU A 5 13.68 -3.26 -1.64
N TRP A 6 13.87 -1.96 -1.84
CA TRP A 6 12.99 -0.93 -1.25
C TRP A 6 11.61 -0.85 -1.94
N GLY A 7 11.56 -1.02 -3.26
CA GLY A 7 10.28 -1.14 -3.97
C GLY A 7 9.47 -2.35 -3.50
N LEU A 8 10.16 -3.48 -3.24
CA LEU A 8 9.56 -4.68 -2.70
C LEU A 8 9.00 -4.45 -1.28
N SER A 9 9.78 -3.82 -0.38
CA SER A 9 9.35 -3.59 1.00
C SER A 9 8.09 -2.73 1.09
N ARG A 10 7.94 -1.74 0.21
CA ARG A 10 6.72 -0.90 0.12
C ARG A 10 5.47 -1.71 -0.19
N ARG A 11 5.53 -2.56 -1.22
CA ARG A 11 4.41 -3.42 -1.62
C ARG A 11 4.06 -4.42 -0.52
N VAL A 12 5.06 -4.97 0.16
CA VAL A 12 4.88 -5.87 1.32
C VAL A 12 4.13 -5.15 2.46
N ILE A 13 4.53 -3.93 2.83
CA ILE A 13 3.84 -3.14 3.87
C ILE A 13 2.40 -2.84 3.46
N ALA A 14 2.16 -2.45 2.20
CA ALA A 14 0.81 -2.20 1.71
C ALA A 14 -0.06 -3.46 1.67
N LEU A 15 0.52 -4.62 1.35
CA LEU A 15 -0.17 -5.90 1.37
C LEU A 15 -0.52 -6.32 2.80
N LEU A 16 0.39 -6.11 3.75
CA LEU A 16 0.14 -6.35 5.17
C LEU A 16 -1.01 -5.47 5.69
N ALA A 17 -1.03 -4.19 5.31
CA ALA A 17 -2.14 -3.30 5.64
C ALA A 17 -3.46 -3.81 5.06
N LYS A 18 -3.48 -4.28 3.80
CA LYS A 18 -4.69 -4.89 3.23
C LYS A 18 -5.16 -6.09 4.01
N TYR A 19 -4.23 -6.96 4.39
CA TYR A 19 -4.54 -8.13 5.18
C TYR A 19 -5.15 -7.76 6.54
N CYS A 20 -4.62 -6.74 7.22
CA CYS A 20 -5.13 -6.29 8.53
C CYS A 20 -6.61 -5.90 8.52
N PHE A 21 -7.15 -5.31 7.44
CA PHE A 21 -8.57 -4.97 7.38
C PHE A 21 -9.43 -6.08 6.75
N ILE A 22 -8.86 -6.96 5.93
CA ILE A 22 -9.59 -8.13 5.39
C ILE A 22 -9.79 -9.19 6.47
N TYR A 23 -8.82 -9.36 7.37
CA TYR A 23 -8.88 -10.40 8.39
C TYR A 23 -10.08 -10.28 9.34
N PRO A 24 -10.49 -9.10 9.83
CA PRO A 24 -11.74 -8.94 10.59
C PRO A 24 -12.98 -9.45 9.86
N VAL A 25 -13.04 -9.28 8.52
CA VAL A 25 -14.16 -9.79 7.69
C VAL A 25 -14.19 -11.32 7.65
N ILE A 26 -13.05 -11.97 7.87
CA ILE A 26 -12.94 -13.43 7.95
C ILE A 26 -13.19 -13.90 9.39
N LEU A 27 -12.54 -13.25 10.35
CA LEU A 27 -12.52 -13.60 11.77
C LEU A 27 -13.92 -13.55 12.38
N VAL A 28 -14.69 -12.49 12.11
CA VAL A 28 -16.01 -12.30 12.71
C VAL A 28 -17.01 -13.38 12.26
N PRO A 29 -17.22 -13.65 10.96
CA PRO A 29 -18.07 -14.75 10.52
C PRO A 29 -17.55 -16.12 10.95
N ARG A 30 -16.22 -16.32 10.96
CA ARG A 30 -15.63 -17.58 11.41
C ARG A 30 -16.00 -17.88 12.86
N ALA A 31 -15.83 -16.90 13.75
CA ALA A 31 -16.17 -17.04 15.15
C ALA A 31 -17.69 -17.15 15.38
N ALA A 32 -18.49 -16.37 14.66
CA ALA A 32 -19.94 -16.39 14.80
C ALA A 32 -20.57 -17.71 14.31
N LEU A 33 -20.09 -18.27 13.20
CA LEU A 33 -20.65 -19.49 12.60
C LEU A 33 -20.05 -20.76 13.20
N PHE A 34 -18.74 -20.73 13.50
CA PHE A 34 -18.01 -21.95 13.86
C PHE A 34 -17.46 -21.97 15.29
N LYS A 35 -17.75 -20.94 16.10
CA LYS A 35 -17.23 -20.78 17.47
C LYS A 35 -15.70 -20.99 17.57
N ASP A 36 -15.00 -20.72 16.48
CA ASP A 36 -13.57 -20.91 16.35
C ASP A 36 -12.97 -19.65 15.72
N THR A 37 -11.94 -19.11 16.35
CA THR A 37 -11.24 -17.93 15.87
C THR A 37 -10.14 -18.31 14.87
N GLY A 38 -9.75 -19.59 14.86
CA GLY A 38 -8.54 -20.08 14.20
C GLY A 38 -7.25 -19.64 14.89
N LYS A 39 -7.35 -18.82 15.96
CA LYS A 39 -6.21 -18.29 16.73
C LYS A 39 -5.08 -17.74 15.83
N ILE A 40 -3.86 -17.75 16.36
CA ILE A 40 -2.64 -17.31 15.66
C ILE A 40 -2.39 -18.15 14.39
N THR A 41 -2.74 -19.44 14.38
CA THR A 41 -2.50 -20.31 13.21
C THR A 41 -3.34 -19.89 12.02
N GLY A 42 -4.61 -19.54 12.22
CA GLY A 42 -5.50 -19.02 11.18
C GLY A 42 -5.04 -17.67 10.64
N PHE A 43 -4.50 -16.81 11.50
CA PHE A 43 -3.86 -15.55 11.08
C PHE A 43 -2.59 -15.80 10.24
N LEU A 44 -1.68 -16.65 10.71
CA LEU A 44 -0.44 -16.94 9.99
C LEU A 44 -0.68 -17.69 8.67
N ALA A 45 -1.63 -18.61 8.63
CA ALA A 45 -2.02 -19.32 7.40
C ALA A 45 -2.61 -18.35 6.38
N GLY A 46 -3.51 -17.46 6.81
CA GLY A 46 -4.07 -16.43 5.92
C GLY A 46 -2.99 -15.47 5.38
N LEU A 47 -2.05 -15.08 6.24
CA LEU A 47 -0.88 -14.28 5.86
C LEU A 47 -0.01 -15.02 4.83
N ALA A 48 0.28 -16.30 5.05
CA ALA A 48 1.05 -17.11 4.11
C ALA A 48 0.36 -17.21 2.74
N ILE A 49 -0.96 -17.40 2.72
CA ILE A 49 -1.75 -17.51 1.49
C ILE A 49 -1.75 -16.20 0.68
N ILE A 50 -1.97 -15.05 1.33
CA ILE A 50 -1.95 -13.76 0.63
C ILE A 50 -0.55 -13.43 0.08
N PHE A 51 0.52 -13.76 0.82
CA PHE A 51 1.89 -13.60 0.30
C PHE A 51 2.23 -14.61 -0.79
N ALA A 52 1.74 -15.84 -0.73
CA ALA A 52 1.91 -16.83 -1.78
C ALA A 52 1.28 -16.32 -3.10
N GLY A 53 0.05 -15.79 -3.04
CA GLY A 53 -0.60 -15.17 -4.20
C GLY A 53 0.21 -14.02 -4.80
N PHE A 54 0.76 -13.15 -3.94
CA PHE A 54 1.62 -12.03 -4.35
C PHE A 54 2.92 -12.51 -5.03
N ILE A 55 3.65 -13.43 -4.41
CA ILE A 55 4.94 -13.93 -4.89
C ILE A 55 4.78 -14.74 -6.18
N ILE A 56 3.85 -15.69 -6.22
CA ILE A 56 3.63 -16.58 -7.36
C ILE A 56 3.21 -15.76 -8.59
N THR A 57 2.29 -14.80 -8.42
CA THR A 57 1.88 -13.91 -9.51
C THR A 57 3.05 -13.07 -10.02
N GLY A 58 3.88 -12.55 -9.12
CA GLY A 58 5.09 -11.80 -9.49
C GLY A 58 6.09 -12.64 -10.27
N LEU A 59 6.21 -13.94 -9.95
CA LEU A 59 7.07 -14.87 -10.71
C LEU A 59 6.52 -15.15 -12.11
N ILE A 60 5.20 -15.34 -12.25
CA ILE A 60 4.55 -15.65 -13.54
C ILE A 60 4.55 -14.44 -14.49
N VAL A 61 4.27 -13.24 -13.97
CA VAL A 61 4.05 -12.03 -14.78
C VAL A 61 5.35 -11.33 -15.19
N LYS A 62 6.47 -11.58 -14.48
CA LYS A 62 7.77 -10.87 -14.52
C LYS A 62 8.36 -10.48 -15.88
N LYS A 63 7.94 -11.08 -17.00
CA LYS A 63 8.51 -10.83 -18.34
C LYS A 63 7.58 -10.16 -19.35
N LYS A 64 6.25 -10.22 -19.17
CA LYS A 64 5.22 -9.61 -20.05
C LYS A 64 3.85 -9.84 -19.42
N GLN A 65 3.07 -8.78 -19.24
CA GLN A 65 1.66 -8.86 -18.86
C GLN A 65 0.85 -9.35 -20.06
N SER A 66 0.78 -10.66 -20.27
CA SER A 66 -0.23 -11.24 -21.16
C SER A 66 -1.47 -11.59 -20.35
N VAL A 67 -2.65 -11.36 -20.93
CA VAL A 67 -3.94 -11.67 -20.31
C VAL A 67 -3.99 -13.13 -19.85
N ILE A 68 -3.46 -14.05 -20.65
CA ILE A 68 -3.39 -15.48 -20.34
C ILE A 68 -2.61 -15.75 -19.04
N ARG A 69 -1.46 -15.10 -18.84
CA ARG A 69 -0.66 -15.28 -17.62
C ARG A 69 -1.35 -14.73 -16.39
N LEU A 70 -2.08 -13.63 -16.54
CA LEU A 70 -2.85 -13.02 -15.46
C LEU A 70 -4.04 -13.91 -15.08
N VAL A 71 -4.79 -14.41 -16.06
CA VAL A 71 -5.87 -15.40 -15.84
C VAL A 71 -5.33 -16.67 -15.20
N ALA A 72 -4.21 -17.21 -15.70
CA ALA A 72 -3.57 -18.39 -15.10
C ALA A 72 -3.15 -18.14 -13.65
N SER A 73 -2.61 -16.95 -13.32
CA SER A 73 -2.25 -16.61 -11.95
C SER A 73 -3.47 -16.53 -11.02
N TYR A 74 -4.62 -16.10 -11.52
CA TYR A 74 -5.86 -16.10 -10.74
C TYR A 74 -6.46 -17.50 -10.60
N LEU A 75 -6.40 -18.35 -11.63
CA LEU A 75 -6.85 -19.75 -11.52
C LEU A 75 -6.03 -20.55 -10.50
N LEU A 76 -4.77 -20.17 -10.23
CA LEU A 76 -3.99 -20.78 -9.16
C LEU A 76 -4.56 -20.55 -7.75
N SER A 77 -5.52 -19.62 -7.56
CA SER A 77 -6.19 -19.42 -6.28
C SER A 77 -7.01 -20.64 -5.83
N PHE A 78 -7.44 -21.48 -6.77
CA PHE A 78 -8.19 -22.70 -6.45
C PHE A 78 -7.32 -23.75 -5.74
N ILE A 79 -6.01 -23.73 -5.92
CA ILE A 79 -5.10 -24.70 -5.28
C ILE A 79 -5.13 -24.58 -3.75
N PRO A 80 -4.81 -23.42 -3.12
CA PRO A 80 -4.89 -23.31 -1.66
C PRO A 80 -6.32 -23.47 -1.14
N GLY A 81 -7.33 -23.07 -1.90
CA GLY A 81 -8.74 -23.31 -1.56
C GLY A 81 -9.08 -24.80 -1.47
N LEU A 82 -8.72 -25.58 -2.48
CA LEU A 82 -8.94 -27.03 -2.53
C LEU A 82 -8.12 -27.75 -1.44
N LEU A 83 -6.88 -27.32 -1.20
CA LEU A 83 -6.03 -27.90 -0.15
C LEU A 83 -6.63 -27.70 1.24
N LEU A 84 -7.08 -26.49 1.58
CA LEU A 84 -7.75 -26.25 2.87
C LEU A 84 -9.07 -27.01 2.95
N PHE A 85 -9.86 -27.03 1.88
CA PHE A 85 -11.10 -27.81 1.84
C PHE A 85 -10.86 -29.29 2.16
N ILE A 86 -9.90 -29.93 1.49
CA ILE A 86 -9.56 -31.34 1.71
C ILE A 86 -9.04 -31.55 3.14
N LEU A 87 -8.17 -30.66 3.63
CA LEU A 87 -7.63 -30.74 4.99
C LEU A 87 -8.76 -30.72 6.03
N PHE A 88 -9.70 -29.77 5.92
CA PHE A 88 -10.81 -29.67 6.86
C PHE A 88 -11.80 -30.84 6.73
N VAL A 89 -12.10 -31.31 5.51
CA VAL A 89 -12.94 -32.52 5.32
C VAL A 89 -12.29 -33.74 5.95
N ASN A 90 -10.97 -33.93 5.79
CA ASN A 90 -10.26 -35.05 6.39
C ASN A 90 -10.23 -34.97 7.91
N THR A 91 -10.09 -33.77 8.49
CA THR A 91 -10.16 -33.61 9.96
C THR A 91 -11.53 -33.95 10.53
N VAL A 92 -12.61 -33.71 9.77
CA VAL A 92 -13.98 -34.08 10.14
C VAL A 92 -14.16 -35.60 10.08
N ASN A 93 -13.71 -36.23 8.99
CA ASN A 93 -13.80 -37.68 8.81
C ASN A 93 -12.95 -38.46 9.82
N ALA A 94 -11.88 -37.86 10.34
CA ALA A 94 -11.03 -38.46 11.37
C ALA A 94 -11.66 -38.52 12.77
N GLY A 95 -12.92 -38.08 12.94
CA GLY A 95 -13.65 -38.18 14.21
C GLY A 95 -13.18 -37.22 15.31
N ASN A 96 -12.29 -36.28 14.97
CA ASN A 96 -11.70 -35.34 15.93
C ASN A 96 -12.64 -34.18 16.31
N VAL A 97 -13.82 -34.09 15.68
CA VAL A 97 -14.83 -33.07 16.00
C VAL A 97 -16.15 -33.77 16.28
N PRO A 98 -16.58 -33.88 17.55
CA PRO A 98 -17.88 -34.42 17.90
C PRO A 98 -18.96 -33.42 17.46
N GLY A 99 -19.62 -33.68 16.34
CA GLY A 99 -20.65 -32.80 15.80
C GLY A 99 -21.05 -33.15 14.36
N ASP A 100 -22.29 -32.78 14.04
CA ASP A 100 -23.00 -33.01 12.79
C ASP A 100 -22.09 -32.88 11.54
N SER A 101 -22.01 -33.91 10.69
CA SER A 101 -21.13 -33.96 9.51
C SER A 101 -21.32 -32.76 8.57
N MET A 102 -22.52 -32.18 8.57
CA MET A 102 -22.87 -30.97 7.84
C MET A 102 -22.08 -29.73 8.32
N TYR A 103 -21.84 -29.60 9.63
CA TYR A 103 -21.10 -28.48 10.20
C TYR A 103 -19.64 -28.47 9.75
N GLY A 104 -19.01 -29.65 9.75
CA GLY A 104 -17.64 -29.83 9.27
C GLY A 104 -17.48 -29.48 7.78
N LEU A 105 -18.44 -29.89 6.95
CA LEU A 105 -18.47 -29.56 5.53
C LEU A 105 -18.61 -28.05 5.29
N LEU A 106 -19.55 -27.38 5.99
CA LEU A 106 -19.75 -25.93 5.88
C LEU A 106 -18.47 -25.16 6.26
N ARG A 107 -17.78 -25.60 7.31
CA ARG A 107 -16.51 -25.02 7.73
C ARG A 107 -15.43 -25.20 6.66
N ALA A 108 -15.32 -26.40 6.07
CA ALA A 108 -14.36 -26.66 4.99
C ALA A 108 -14.62 -25.77 3.77
N VAL A 109 -15.89 -25.58 3.37
CA VAL A 109 -16.28 -24.67 2.29
C VAL A 109 -15.90 -23.24 2.62
N PHE A 110 -16.20 -22.76 3.84
CA PHE A 110 -15.86 -21.42 4.27
C PHE A 110 -14.36 -21.15 4.21
N GLU A 111 -13.53 -22.03 4.79
CA GLU A 111 -12.07 -21.87 4.79
C GLU A 111 -11.45 -21.97 3.39
N GLY A 112 -11.99 -22.84 2.54
CA GLY A 112 -11.61 -22.92 1.13
C GLY A 112 -11.89 -21.61 0.37
N MET A 113 -13.07 -21.03 0.57
CA MET A 113 -13.45 -19.73 -0.02
C MET A 113 -12.57 -18.59 0.50
N VAL A 114 -12.28 -18.57 1.80
CA VAL A 114 -11.37 -17.60 2.43
C VAL A 114 -9.98 -17.67 1.80
N ALA A 115 -9.43 -18.87 1.62
CA ALA A 115 -8.12 -19.05 0.98
C ALA A 115 -8.10 -18.56 -0.47
N ILE A 116 -9.16 -18.81 -1.24
CA ILE A 116 -9.31 -18.29 -2.61
C ILE A 116 -9.27 -16.76 -2.60
N VAL A 117 -10.07 -16.12 -1.74
CA VAL A 117 -10.15 -14.65 -1.64
C VAL A 117 -8.81 -14.04 -1.20
N LEU A 118 -8.14 -14.62 -0.21
CA LEU A 118 -6.85 -14.14 0.26
C LEU A 118 -5.76 -14.28 -0.81
N TYR A 119 -5.69 -15.44 -1.48
CA TYR A 119 -4.74 -15.65 -2.57
C TYR A 119 -4.99 -14.65 -3.70
N PHE A 120 -6.25 -14.51 -4.12
CA PHE A 120 -6.64 -13.59 -5.19
C PHE A 120 -6.30 -12.14 -4.83
N THR A 121 -6.50 -11.73 -3.58
CA THR A 121 -6.11 -10.40 -3.09
C THR A 121 -4.60 -10.18 -3.19
N GLY A 122 -3.81 -11.20 -2.85
CA GLY A 122 -2.36 -11.22 -2.99
C GLY A 122 -1.92 -11.07 -4.44
N ALA A 123 -2.48 -11.91 -5.32
CA ALA A 123 -2.22 -11.92 -6.75
C ALA A 123 -2.55 -10.56 -7.40
N ARG A 124 -3.75 -10.04 -7.13
CA ARG A 124 -4.20 -8.73 -7.61
C ARG A 124 -3.28 -7.60 -7.16
N SER A 125 -2.81 -7.65 -5.92
CA SER A 125 -1.95 -6.62 -5.35
C SER A 125 -0.59 -6.51 -6.02
N GLU A 126 -0.10 -7.57 -6.68
CA GLU A 126 1.14 -7.51 -7.45
C GLU A 126 0.96 -6.83 -8.82
N VAL A 127 -0.23 -6.98 -9.42
CA VAL A 127 -0.57 -6.36 -10.71
C VAL A 127 -0.94 -4.89 -10.55
N MET A 128 -1.56 -4.50 -9.43
CA MET A 128 -1.92 -3.12 -9.15
C MET A 128 -0.69 -2.21 -8.97
N GLU A 129 -0.85 -0.95 -9.37
CA GLU A 129 0.11 0.10 -9.04
C GLU A 129 0.15 0.35 -7.53
N PHE A 130 1.33 0.67 -7.01
CA PHE A 130 1.52 0.87 -5.56
C PHE A 130 0.62 1.99 -5.01
N GLU A 131 0.34 3.02 -5.80
CA GLU A 131 -0.50 4.15 -5.41
C GLU A 131 -1.97 3.77 -5.25
N SER A 132 -2.47 2.83 -6.07
CA SER A 132 -3.86 2.36 -6.01
C SER A 132 -4.10 1.28 -4.96
N MET A 133 -3.04 0.63 -4.44
CA MET A 133 -3.18 -0.43 -3.42
C MET A 133 -3.93 0.05 -2.16
N LEU A 134 -3.63 1.26 -1.68
CA LEU A 134 -4.27 1.86 -0.49
C LEU A 134 -4.90 3.22 -0.83
N GLY A 135 -5.67 3.25 -1.93
CA GLY A 135 -6.43 4.43 -2.34
C GLY A 135 -7.44 4.92 -1.29
N ARG A 136 -7.99 6.13 -1.47
CA ARG A 136 -8.92 6.75 -0.51
C ARG A 136 -10.13 5.84 -0.23
N LYS A 137 -10.68 5.23 -1.28
CA LYS A 137 -11.81 4.28 -1.21
C LYS A 137 -11.49 3.06 -0.33
N THR A 138 -10.30 2.50 -0.47
CA THR A 138 -9.83 1.37 0.34
C THR A 138 -9.71 1.73 1.81
N VAL A 139 -9.20 2.93 2.12
CA VAL A 139 -9.07 3.41 3.51
C VAL A 139 -10.45 3.62 4.15
N VAL A 140 -11.38 4.24 3.43
CA VAL A 140 -12.77 4.42 3.91
C VAL A 140 -13.45 3.07 4.13
N LEU A 141 -13.28 2.12 3.20
CA LEU A 141 -13.82 0.77 3.34
C LEU A 141 -13.22 0.05 4.56
N ALA A 142 -11.91 0.13 4.76
CA ALA A 142 -11.25 -0.45 5.92
C ALA A 142 -11.80 0.12 7.23
N GLY A 143 -11.99 1.46 7.31
CA GLY A 143 -12.62 2.11 8.45
C GLY A 143 -14.04 1.60 8.71
N ALA A 144 -14.86 1.48 7.66
CA ALA A 144 -16.21 0.93 7.77
C ALA A 144 -16.22 -0.53 8.25
N ILE A 145 -15.27 -1.35 7.78
CA ILE A 145 -15.10 -2.74 8.23
C ILE A 145 -14.73 -2.81 9.71
N PHE A 146 -13.76 -2.01 10.17
CA PHE A 146 -13.37 -2.01 11.59
C PHE A 146 -14.52 -1.57 12.49
N VAL A 147 -15.20 -0.48 12.15
CA VAL A 147 -16.36 0.00 12.91
C VAL A 147 -17.49 -1.05 12.91
N GLY A 148 -17.81 -1.61 11.74
CA GLY A 148 -18.83 -2.65 11.62
C GLY A 148 -18.49 -3.91 12.42
N ALA A 149 -17.23 -4.36 12.40
CA ALA A 149 -16.77 -5.52 13.14
C ALA A 149 -16.83 -5.29 14.66
N VAL A 150 -16.43 -4.11 15.15
CA VAL A 150 -16.52 -3.76 16.58
C VAL A 150 -17.98 -3.70 17.04
N ILE A 151 -18.88 -3.09 16.26
CA ILE A 151 -20.31 -3.04 16.58
C ILE A 151 -20.88 -4.46 16.63
N PHE A 152 -20.57 -5.29 15.64
CA PHE A 152 -21.05 -6.67 15.57
C PHE A 152 -20.56 -7.48 16.78
N VAL A 153 -19.27 -7.45 17.10
CA VAL A 153 -18.71 -8.18 18.25
C VAL A 153 -19.26 -7.66 19.58
N SER A 154 -19.53 -6.36 19.70
CA SER A 154 -20.14 -5.79 20.91
C SER A 154 -21.59 -6.23 21.12
N TYR A 155 -22.30 -6.61 20.04
CA TYR A 155 -23.67 -7.11 20.12
C TYR A 155 -23.74 -8.59 20.55
N TYR A 156 -22.74 -9.40 20.18
CA TYR A 156 -22.70 -10.84 20.48
C TYR A 156 -21.73 -11.14 21.63
N ILE A 157 -22.24 -11.31 22.84
CA ILE A 157 -21.46 -11.56 24.07
C ILE A 157 -20.50 -12.76 23.89
N GLU A 158 -20.92 -13.83 23.22
CA GLU A 158 -20.10 -15.05 23.01
C GLU A 158 -18.77 -14.77 22.29
N ILE A 159 -18.73 -13.77 21.41
CA ILE A 159 -17.54 -13.40 20.63
C ILE A 159 -16.87 -12.12 21.14
N GLY A 160 -17.32 -11.57 22.29
CA GLY A 160 -16.87 -10.28 22.82
C GLY A 160 -15.35 -10.17 23.02
N HIS A 161 -14.67 -11.29 23.28
CA HIS A 161 -13.20 -11.37 23.40
C HIS A 161 -12.45 -10.95 22.13
N LEU A 162 -13.07 -11.01 20.95
CA LEU A 162 -12.48 -10.60 19.67
C LEU A 162 -12.36 -9.08 19.53
N LYS A 163 -12.99 -8.30 20.41
CA LYS A 163 -12.98 -6.83 20.35
C LYS A 163 -11.55 -6.30 20.41
N ASP A 164 -10.73 -6.86 21.29
CA ASP A 164 -9.34 -6.45 21.47
C ASP A 164 -8.50 -6.82 20.24
N GLU A 165 -8.69 -8.02 19.68
CA GLU A 165 -8.02 -8.44 18.46
C GLU A 165 -8.32 -7.51 17.28
N ILE A 166 -9.59 -7.13 17.09
CA ILE A 166 -10.00 -6.18 16.05
C ILE A 166 -9.39 -4.80 16.29
N TYR A 167 -9.32 -4.35 17.54
CA TYR A 167 -8.71 -3.08 17.91
C TYR A 167 -7.21 -3.06 17.60
N TYR A 168 -6.47 -4.12 17.97
CA TYR A 168 -5.05 -4.25 17.64
C TYR A 168 -4.81 -4.27 16.13
N LEU A 169 -5.64 -5.00 15.37
CA LEU A 169 -5.58 -5.01 13.90
C LEU A 169 -5.84 -3.62 13.30
N GLY A 170 -6.79 -2.86 13.87
CA GLY A 170 -7.07 -1.47 13.48
C GLY A 170 -5.89 -0.53 13.75
N CYS A 171 -5.22 -0.70 14.89
CA CYS A 171 -4.01 0.05 15.22
C CYS A 171 -2.86 -0.27 14.26
N VAL A 172 -2.58 -1.56 14.03
CA VAL A 172 -1.55 -2.00 13.08
C VAL A 172 -1.87 -1.51 11.67
N PHE A 173 -3.13 -1.62 11.22
CA PHE A 173 -3.57 -1.09 9.93
C PHE A 173 -3.28 0.41 9.82
N THR A 174 -3.66 1.20 10.83
CA THR A 174 -3.47 2.66 10.83
C THR A 174 -1.99 3.02 10.75
N MET A 175 -1.13 2.35 11.52
CA MET A 175 0.32 2.52 11.47
C MET A 175 0.88 2.25 10.06
N LEU A 176 0.54 1.10 9.48
CA LEU A 176 1.00 0.71 8.14
C LEU A 176 0.47 1.67 7.06
N MET A 177 -0.77 2.13 7.20
CA MET A 177 -1.38 3.10 6.29
C MET A 177 -0.67 4.45 6.34
N LEU A 178 -0.37 4.97 7.54
CA LEU A 178 0.40 6.19 7.71
C LEU A 178 1.81 6.06 7.09
N LEU A 179 2.47 4.91 7.28
CA LEU A 179 3.77 4.64 6.66
C LEU A 179 3.68 4.66 5.13
N VAL A 180 2.69 4.00 4.54
CA VAL A 180 2.50 3.97 3.08
C VAL A 180 2.17 5.36 2.55
N ARG A 181 1.21 6.07 3.17
CA ARG A 181 0.82 7.42 2.76
C ARG A 181 1.95 8.42 2.85
N ASN A 182 2.72 8.37 3.94
CA ASN A 182 3.87 9.23 4.11
C ASN A 182 4.91 9.00 2.99
N GLN A 183 5.14 7.73 2.61
CA GLN A 183 6.05 7.44 1.51
C GLN A 183 5.50 7.85 0.14
N GLN A 184 4.20 7.66 -0.12
CA GLN A 184 3.54 8.14 -1.33
C GLN A 184 3.63 9.68 -1.44
N ASN A 185 3.39 10.40 -0.35
CA ASN A 185 3.49 11.86 -0.31
C ASN A 185 4.91 12.35 -0.61
N LEU A 186 5.93 11.71 -0.03
CA LEU A 186 7.32 12.04 -0.36
C LEU A 186 7.62 11.81 -1.84
N ASP A 187 7.23 10.65 -2.39
CA ASP A 187 7.49 10.34 -3.78
C ASP A 187 6.81 11.36 -4.72
N ARG A 188 5.56 11.76 -4.43
CA ARG A 188 4.86 12.82 -5.18
C ARG A 188 5.60 14.16 -5.15
N VAL A 189 6.08 14.59 -3.99
CA VAL A 189 6.81 15.86 -3.85
C VAL A 189 8.11 15.84 -4.67
N PHE A 190 8.84 14.73 -4.69
CA PHE A 190 10.07 14.62 -5.49
C PHE A 190 9.79 14.59 -6.99
N ILE A 191 8.72 13.90 -7.42
CA ILE A 191 8.30 13.87 -8.82
C ILE A 191 7.91 15.29 -9.30
N ARG A 192 7.16 16.05 -8.49
CA ARG A 192 6.73 17.41 -8.84
C ARG A 192 7.89 18.40 -9.00
N LYS A 193 8.95 18.27 -8.21
CA LYS A 193 10.08 19.22 -8.24
C LYS A 193 11.07 18.99 -9.38
N HIS A 194 10.86 17.99 -10.26
CA HIS A 194 11.82 17.55 -11.29
C HIS A 194 13.24 17.28 -10.77
N ILE A 195 13.39 17.07 -9.46
CA ILE A 195 14.68 16.72 -8.84
C ILE A 195 14.90 15.24 -9.13
N GLU A 196 15.96 14.92 -9.87
CA GLU A 196 16.31 13.51 -10.11
C GLU A 196 16.42 12.79 -8.76
N LEU A 197 15.63 11.71 -8.58
CA LEU A 197 15.59 10.92 -7.34
C LEU A 197 16.99 10.42 -6.88
N SER A 198 17.97 10.43 -7.77
CA SER A 198 19.39 10.12 -7.54
C SER A 198 20.08 11.11 -6.59
N THR A 199 19.63 12.37 -6.55
CA THR A 199 20.23 13.44 -5.74
C THR A 199 19.65 13.56 -4.33
N VAL A 200 18.50 12.92 -4.07
CA VAL A 200 17.85 12.95 -2.76
C VAL A 200 18.62 12.06 -1.77
N PRO A 201 19.10 12.62 -0.64
CA PRO A 201 19.80 11.83 0.36
C PRO A 201 18.94 10.66 0.84
N ARG A 202 19.45 9.44 0.65
CA ARG A 202 18.75 8.18 0.95
C ARG A 202 18.23 8.09 2.39
N ASN A 203 18.85 8.82 3.30
CA ASN A 203 18.53 8.83 4.70
C ASN A 203 17.21 9.57 5.00
N ILE A 204 16.81 10.55 4.18
CA ILE A 204 15.57 11.35 4.41
C ILE A 204 14.33 10.45 4.49
N ARG A 205 14.24 9.44 3.60
CA ARG A 205 13.10 8.51 3.58
C ARG A 205 13.02 7.67 4.85
N LYS A 206 14.17 7.20 5.36
CA LYS A 206 14.24 6.42 6.60
C LYS A 206 13.85 7.28 7.80
N TYR A 207 14.41 8.49 7.90
CA TYR A 207 14.08 9.41 8.98
C TYR A 207 12.59 9.74 8.99
N ASN A 208 11.99 10.02 7.83
CA ASN A 208 10.57 10.33 7.78
C ASN A 208 9.69 9.13 8.19
N SER A 209 10.04 7.90 7.79
CA SER A 209 9.34 6.70 8.29
C SER A 209 9.52 6.50 9.80
N ILE A 210 10.71 6.76 10.35
CA ILE A 210 10.97 6.69 11.80
C ILE A 210 10.13 7.73 12.55
N ILE A 211 10.08 8.98 12.06
CA ILE A 211 9.28 10.06 12.67
C ILE A 211 7.79 9.67 12.72
N VAL A 212 7.25 9.09 11.63
CA VAL A 212 5.85 8.61 11.62
C VAL A 212 5.62 7.49 12.64
N ILE A 213 6.56 6.57 12.79
CA ILE A 213 6.46 5.51 13.81
C ILE A 213 6.47 6.11 15.22
N ILE A 214 7.40 7.03 15.51
CA ILE A 214 7.50 7.70 16.81
C ILE A 214 6.23 8.49 17.10
N MET A 215 5.74 9.27 16.15
CA MET A 215 4.48 10.03 16.30
C MET A 215 3.29 9.11 16.54
N PHE A 216 3.19 7.99 15.82
CA PHE A 216 2.11 7.03 16.03
C PHE A 216 2.19 6.38 17.42
N MET A 217 3.39 6.02 17.88
CA MET A 217 3.59 5.51 19.25
C MET A 217 3.20 6.55 20.30
N LEU A 218 3.57 7.82 20.10
CA LEU A 218 3.15 8.91 20.97
C LEU A 218 1.62 9.03 21.02
N ILE A 219 0.95 8.95 19.87
CA ILE A 219 -0.52 8.94 19.78
C ILE A 219 -1.10 7.76 20.58
N LEU A 220 -0.57 6.55 20.43
CA LEU A 220 -1.05 5.38 21.20
C LEU A 220 -0.88 5.58 22.72
N VAL A 221 0.25 6.14 23.15
CA VAL A 221 0.49 6.48 24.56
C VAL A 221 -0.55 7.51 25.04
N LEU A 222 -0.81 8.56 24.24
CA LEU A 222 -1.82 9.58 24.56
C LEU A 222 -3.25 9.02 24.62
N PHE A 223 -3.60 8.07 23.74
CA PHE A 223 -4.92 7.42 23.78
C PHE A 223 -5.08 6.47 24.97
N ASN A 224 -3.98 5.96 25.53
CA ASN A 224 -3.97 5.08 26.70
C ASN A 224 -3.63 5.82 28.00
N ILE A 225 -3.78 7.15 28.07
CA ILE A 225 -3.47 7.93 29.29
C ILE A 225 -4.16 7.34 30.52
N LYS A 226 -5.43 6.92 30.42
CA LYS A 226 -6.12 6.29 31.55
C LYS A 226 -5.39 5.03 32.02
N GLY A 227 -5.08 4.11 31.11
CA GLY A 227 -4.36 2.88 31.45
C GLY A 227 -2.96 3.16 32.02
N ILE A 228 -2.28 4.19 31.54
CA ILE A 228 -0.98 4.64 32.07
C ILE A 228 -1.13 5.24 33.46
N VAL A 229 -2.16 6.06 33.69
CA VAL A 229 -2.47 6.64 35.00
C VAL A 229 -2.82 5.54 35.99
N ASP A 230 -3.66 4.59 35.59
CA ASP A 230 -4.04 3.42 36.39
C ASP A 230 -2.80 2.56 36.71
N PHE A 231 -1.91 2.35 35.73
CA PHE A 231 -0.64 1.64 35.93
C PHE A 231 0.31 2.39 36.87
N ILE A 232 0.48 3.71 36.70
CA ILE A 232 1.32 4.53 37.59
C ILE A 232 0.73 4.52 39.00
N ALA A 233 -0.59 4.63 39.14
CA ALA A 233 -1.28 4.55 40.42
C ALA A 233 -1.08 3.19 41.08
N MET A 234 -1.18 2.09 40.32
CA MET A 234 -0.88 0.73 40.80
C MET A 234 0.58 0.58 41.24
N VAL A 235 1.53 1.10 40.46
CA VAL A 235 2.95 1.08 40.82
C VAL A 235 3.19 1.93 42.06
N LEU A 236 2.57 3.10 42.19
CA LEU A 236 2.68 3.94 43.38
C LEU A 236 2.02 3.30 44.62
N SER A 237 0.90 2.59 44.44
CA SER A 237 0.22 1.92 45.56
C SER A 237 0.99 0.70 46.06
N GLU A 238 1.66 -0.03 45.17
CA GLU A 238 2.49 -1.19 45.52
C GLU A 238 3.95 -0.82 45.84
N ALA A 239 4.44 0.36 45.45
CA ALA A 239 5.81 0.80 45.73
C ALA A 239 6.17 0.78 47.23
N PRO A 240 5.32 1.26 48.18
CA PRO A 240 5.58 1.14 49.61
C PRO A 240 5.79 -0.30 50.05
N ARG A 241 5.01 -1.25 49.50
CA ARG A 241 5.14 -2.68 49.80
C ARG A 241 6.48 -3.23 49.32
N TYR A 242 6.90 -2.90 48.10
CA TYR A 242 8.21 -3.32 47.58
C TYR A 242 9.39 -2.67 48.33
N ILE A 243 9.25 -1.40 48.71
CA ILE A 243 10.25 -0.70 49.54
C ILE A 243 10.37 -1.39 50.90
N LEU A 244 9.26 -1.71 51.56
CA LEU A 244 9.27 -2.45 52.83
C LEU A 244 9.92 -3.83 52.69
N ILE A 245 9.56 -4.60 51.65
CA ILE A 245 10.19 -5.90 51.38
C ILE A 245 11.70 -5.74 51.16
N ALA A 246 12.13 -4.74 50.39
CA ALA A 246 13.55 -4.46 50.17
C ALA A 246 14.27 -4.05 51.45
N LEU A 247 13.62 -3.28 52.33
CA LEU A 247 14.16 -2.86 53.63
C LEU A 247 14.28 -4.05 54.58
N PHE A 248 13.29 -4.93 54.62
CA PHE A 248 13.37 -6.19 55.36
C PHE A 248 14.46 -7.10 54.80
N TYR A 249 14.58 -7.22 53.48
CA TYR A 249 15.63 -8.02 52.86
C TYR A 249 17.03 -7.44 53.14
N LEU A 250 17.17 -6.11 53.14
CA LEU A 250 18.41 -5.44 53.52
C LEU A 250 18.74 -5.65 55.00
N SER A 251 17.75 -5.59 55.90
CA SER A 251 17.97 -5.90 57.32
C SER A 251 18.36 -7.36 57.55
N TYR A 252 17.79 -8.29 56.79
CA TYR A 252 18.16 -9.71 56.81
C TYR A 252 19.57 -9.94 56.27
N LEU A 253 19.97 -9.18 55.25
CA LEU A 253 21.31 -9.28 54.68
C LEU A 253 22.35 -8.66 55.63
N LEU A 254 22.02 -7.54 56.28
CA LEU A 254 22.82 -6.92 57.33
C LEU A 254 22.96 -7.82 58.57
N SER A 255 21.91 -8.53 58.99
CA SER A 255 21.99 -9.48 60.10
C SER A 255 22.87 -10.68 59.78
N LYS A 256 23.00 -11.07 58.50
CA LYS A 256 23.98 -12.07 58.05
C LYS A 256 25.40 -11.53 57.92
N LEU A 257 25.59 -10.21 57.76
CA LEU A 257 26.90 -9.60 57.56
C LEU A 257 27.58 -9.16 58.86
N VAL A 258 26.84 -9.03 59.97
CA VAL A 258 27.40 -8.78 61.30
C VAL A 258 27.75 -10.14 61.93
N PRO A 259 29.03 -10.54 61.99
CA PRO A 259 29.43 -11.75 62.68
C PRO A 259 29.52 -11.40 64.17
N GLY A 260 28.45 -11.66 64.91
CA GLY A 260 28.42 -11.35 66.33
C GLY A 260 27.04 -11.57 66.93
N GLY A 261 26.74 -12.83 67.25
CA GLY A 261 25.51 -13.19 67.95
C GLY A 261 25.19 -14.67 67.89
N ASP A 262 26.16 -15.53 68.24
CA ASP A 262 25.82 -16.87 68.74
C ASP A 262 25.11 -16.69 70.09
N SER A 263 23.81 -16.48 70.03
CA SER A 263 22.91 -16.68 71.17
C SER A 263 21.90 -17.73 70.79
N SER A 264 22.26 -18.96 71.17
CA SER A 264 21.36 -20.08 71.36
C SER A 264 20.17 -19.69 72.25
N GLY A 265 18.98 -20.15 71.86
CA GLY A 265 17.89 -20.39 72.82
C GLY A 265 16.56 -19.80 72.37
N GLY A 266 15.58 -20.69 72.16
CA GLY A 266 14.17 -20.31 72.10
C GLY A 266 13.43 -20.94 70.93
N ASP A 267 13.00 -22.18 71.15
CA ASP A 267 11.82 -22.75 70.49
C ASP A 267 10.57 -21.91 70.85
N GLU A 268 9.48 -22.15 70.13
CA GLU A 268 8.13 -21.55 70.25
C GLU A 268 7.78 -20.37 69.32
N GLY A 269 6.83 -20.65 68.42
CA GLY A 269 5.94 -19.63 67.86
C GLY A 269 5.81 -19.66 66.35
N GLN A 270 5.05 -20.62 65.79
CA GLN A 270 4.35 -20.41 64.52
C GLN A 270 3.37 -19.24 64.69
N GLY A 271 3.84 -18.03 64.40
CA GLY A 271 3.00 -16.87 64.18
C GLY A 271 2.68 -16.78 62.70
N GLU A 272 1.50 -17.26 62.29
CA GLU A 272 0.88 -16.82 61.05
C GLU A 272 0.79 -15.28 61.07
N ILE A 273 1.56 -14.64 60.19
CA ILE A 273 1.42 -13.20 59.92
C ILE A 273 0.12 -13.05 59.12
N SER A 274 -1.00 -12.93 59.83
CA SER A 274 -2.26 -12.49 59.25
C SER A 274 -2.13 -11.02 58.84
N MET A 275 -2.19 -10.75 57.54
CA MET A 275 -2.22 -9.38 57.01
C MET A 275 -3.53 -8.68 57.42
N PRO A 276 -3.50 -7.39 57.80
CA PRO A 276 -4.71 -6.63 58.07
C PRO A 276 -5.49 -6.42 56.77
N ALA A 277 -6.70 -6.99 56.71
CA ALA A 277 -7.66 -6.70 55.66
C ALA A 277 -8.21 -5.28 55.84
N LEU A 278 -8.15 -4.47 54.78
CA LEU A 278 -8.83 -3.18 54.71
C LEU A 278 -10.35 -3.40 54.70
N PRO A 279 -11.13 -2.49 55.33
CA PRO A 279 -12.58 -2.61 55.37
C PRO A 279 -13.15 -2.53 53.96
N GLU A 280 -13.96 -3.53 53.58
CA GLU A 280 -14.83 -3.44 52.42
C GLU A 280 -15.75 -2.23 52.65
N GLY A 281 -15.66 -1.25 51.74
CA GLY A 281 -16.55 -0.11 51.78
C GLY A 281 -18.00 -0.61 51.71
N GLU A 282 -18.76 -0.33 52.76
CA GLU A 282 -20.20 -0.56 52.82
C GLU A 282 -20.88 0.20 51.66
N SER A 283 -21.05 -0.49 50.54
CA SER A 283 -21.99 -0.04 49.52
C SER A 283 -23.38 -0.13 50.15
N ASN A 284 -24.03 1.02 50.35
CA ASN A 284 -25.39 1.09 50.88
C ASN A 284 -26.33 0.20 50.04
N SER A 285 -26.62 -1.00 50.55
CA SER A 285 -27.47 -2.04 49.93
C SER A 285 -28.84 -1.50 49.49
N ILE A 286 -29.33 -0.48 50.20
CA ILE A 286 -30.62 0.16 49.91
C ILE A 286 -30.52 1.06 48.66
N VAL A 287 -29.43 1.81 48.50
CA VAL A 287 -29.23 2.71 47.36
C VAL A 287 -29.00 1.91 46.08
N SER A 288 -28.25 0.81 46.14
CA SER A 288 -28.06 -0.08 44.98
C SER A 288 -29.36 -0.78 44.58
N THR A 289 -30.19 -1.19 45.55
CA THR A 289 -31.49 -1.80 45.28
C THR A 289 -32.48 -0.80 44.66
N ILE A 290 -32.55 0.42 45.17
CA ILE A 290 -33.43 1.47 44.61
C ILE A 290 -32.99 1.85 43.19
N LEU A 291 -31.69 2.05 42.95
CA LEU A 291 -31.16 2.31 41.60
C LEU A 291 -31.46 1.16 40.65
N THR A 292 -31.34 -0.09 41.10
CA THR A 292 -31.63 -1.28 40.28
C THR A 292 -33.11 -1.37 39.90
N ILE A 293 -34.03 -1.00 40.79
CA ILE A 293 -35.48 -0.96 40.51
C ILE A 293 -35.83 0.18 39.53
N ILE A 294 -35.25 1.36 39.71
CA ILE A 294 -35.48 2.52 38.84
C ILE A 294 -34.92 2.25 37.43
N PHE A 295 -33.67 1.77 37.33
CA PHE A 295 -33.08 1.44 36.03
C PHE A 295 -33.72 0.20 35.41
N GLY A 296 -34.11 -0.80 36.21
CA GLY A 296 -34.81 -1.99 35.74
C GLY A 296 -36.18 -1.68 35.14
N SER A 297 -36.95 -0.80 35.78
CA SER A 297 -38.27 -0.37 35.26
C SER A 297 -38.14 0.52 34.01
N LEU A 298 -37.15 1.42 33.97
CA LEU A 298 -36.85 2.22 32.78
C LEU A 298 -36.41 1.32 31.61
N PHE A 299 -35.55 0.33 31.88
CA PHE A 299 -35.09 -0.63 30.88
C PHE A 299 -36.24 -1.50 30.35
N LEU A 300 -37.15 -1.95 31.22
CA LEU A 300 -38.34 -2.71 30.83
C LEU A 300 -39.28 -1.89 29.94
N ALA A 301 -39.52 -0.61 30.27
CA ALA A 301 -40.34 0.29 29.47
C ALA A 301 -39.71 0.54 28.07
N VAL A 302 -38.40 0.74 28.01
CA VAL A 302 -37.65 0.87 26.75
C VAL A 302 -37.64 -0.43 25.95
N ALA A 303 -37.55 -1.59 26.61
CA ALA A 303 -37.59 -2.90 25.98
C ALA A 303 -38.96 -3.20 25.38
N ILE A 304 -40.06 -2.91 26.09
CA ILE A 304 -41.44 -3.08 25.60
C ILE A 304 -41.71 -2.12 24.43
N TYR A 305 -41.33 -0.85 24.56
CA TYR A 305 -41.44 0.12 23.46
C TYR A 305 -40.62 -0.29 22.23
N SER A 306 -39.41 -0.81 22.44
CA SER A 306 -38.54 -1.34 21.39
C SER A 306 -39.15 -2.56 20.72
N LEU A 307 -39.74 -3.50 21.47
CA LEU A 307 -40.40 -4.71 20.94
C LEU A 307 -41.61 -4.35 20.06
N LEU A 308 -42.44 -3.39 20.49
CA LEU A 308 -43.66 -2.99 19.77
C LEU A 308 -43.36 -2.27 18.44
N LYS A 309 -42.26 -1.50 18.36
CA LYS A 309 -41.84 -0.84 17.11
C LYS A 309 -40.84 -1.63 16.28
N PHE A 310 -40.27 -2.71 16.82
CA PHE A 310 -39.29 -3.57 16.17
C PHE A 310 -39.68 -4.05 14.78
N PRO A 311 -40.91 -4.57 14.52
CA PRO A 311 -41.25 -5.12 13.20
C PRO A 311 -41.37 -4.06 12.10
N ARG A 312 -41.69 -2.79 12.45
CA ARG A 312 -41.72 -1.68 11.48
C ARG A 312 -40.32 -1.16 11.18
N LEU A 313 -39.46 -1.04 12.20
CA LEU A 313 -38.05 -0.67 12.03
C LEU A 313 -37.28 -1.71 11.22
N LEU A 314 -37.47 -3.00 11.49
CA LEU A 314 -36.86 -4.08 10.72
C LEU A 314 -37.26 -4.04 9.25
N ARG A 315 -38.52 -3.71 8.92
CA ARG A 315 -38.98 -3.65 7.53
C ARG A 315 -38.30 -2.51 6.76
N VAL A 316 -38.22 -1.32 7.36
CA VAL A 316 -37.54 -0.15 6.78
C VAL A 316 -36.03 -0.36 6.69
N ILE A 317 -35.43 -0.97 7.72
CA ILE A 317 -34.01 -1.33 7.72
C ILE A 317 -33.75 -2.41 6.67
N TRP A 318 -34.62 -3.40 6.50
CA TRP A 318 -34.46 -4.48 5.51
C TRP A 318 -34.58 -3.98 4.07
N GLU A 319 -35.51 -3.08 3.78
CA GLU A 319 -35.62 -2.45 2.45
C GLU A 319 -34.39 -1.61 2.13
N LYS A 320 -33.93 -0.78 3.08
CA LYS A 320 -32.67 -0.04 2.92
C LYS A 320 -31.47 -0.97 2.84
N LEU A 321 -31.43 -2.05 3.62
CA LEU A 321 -30.35 -3.02 3.63
C LEU A 321 -30.29 -3.77 2.29
N ARG A 322 -31.42 -4.12 1.68
CA ARG A 322 -31.47 -4.75 0.34
C ARG A 322 -30.96 -3.81 -0.75
N GLU A 323 -31.34 -2.55 -0.70
CA GLU A 323 -30.77 -1.51 -1.57
C GLU A 323 -29.26 -1.33 -1.36
N THR A 324 -28.83 -1.38 -0.10
CA THR A 324 -27.42 -1.23 0.28
C THR A 324 -26.62 -2.47 -0.07
N ILE A 325 -27.16 -3.69 0.02
CA ILE A 325 -26.54 -4.95 -0.41
C ILE A 325 -26.34 -4.98 -1.92
N GLY A 326 -27.30 -4.47 -2.71
CA GLY A 326 -27.11 -4.30 -4.16
C GLY A 326 -26.00 -3.30 -4.50
N LYS A 327 -25.93 -2.19 -3.75
CA LYS A 327 -24.84 -1.20 -3.86
C LYS A 327 -23.50 -1.76 -3.37
N ILE A 328 -23.48 -2.55 -2.30
CA ILE A 328 -22.30 -3.23 -1.76
C ILE A 328 -21.83 -4.34 -2.72
N GLY A 329 -22.72 -5.11 -3.33
CA GLY A 329 -22.37 -6.15 -4.30
C GLY A 329 -21.74 -5.57 -5.57
N SER A 330 -22.31 -4.48 -6.10
CA SER A 330 -21.69 -3.74 -7.20
C SER A 330 -20.40 -3.02 -6.78
N PHE A 331 -20.28 -2.59 -5.52
CA PHE A 331 -19.05 -2.04 -4.94
C PHE A 331 -17.96 -3.12 -4.77
N ILE A 332 -18.32 -4.33 -4.33
CA ILE A 332 -17.44 -5.50 -4.24
C ILE A 332 -17.01 -5.95 -5.64
N MET A 333 -17.89 -5.95 -6.65
CA MET A 333 -17.50 -6.20 -8.04
C MET A 333 -16.56 -5.13 -8.61
N ARG A 334 -16.75 -3.85 -8.24
CA ARG A 334 -15.80 -2.77 -8.55
C ARG A 334 -14.47 -2.94 -7.78
N PHE A 335 -14.52 -3.39 -6.54
CA PHE A 335 -13.37 -3.71 -5.70
C PHE A 335 -12.58 -4.94 -6.23
N LEU A 336 -13.29 -5.89 -6.84
CA LEU A 336 -12.76 -7.01 -7.63
C LEU A 336 -12.29 -6.59 -9.04
N GLY A 337 -12.39 -5.31 -9.41
CA GLY A 337 -11.76 -4.71 -10.59
C GLY A 337 -12.27 -5.15 -11.95
N LEU A 338 -13.51 -5.62 -12.05
CA LEU A 338 -14.16 -5.83 -13.35
C LEU A 338 -14.54 -4.50 -14.04
N GLY A 339 -14.45 -3.37 -13.33
CA GLY A 339 -14.57 -2.03 -13.91
C GLY A 339 -13.21 -1.36 -14.04
N LYS A 340 -12.92 -0.78 -15.23
CA LYS A 340 -11.77 0.11 -15.45
C LYS A 340 -11.83 1.25 -14.41
N GLU A 341 -10.90 1.26 -13.46
CA GLU A 341 -10.66 2.42 -12.62
C GLU A 341 -10.11 3.53 -13.51
N TYR A 342 -10.99 4.46 -13.90
CA TYR A 342 -10.54 5.77 -14.36
C TYR A 342 -9.82 6.41 -13.18
N GLY A 343 -8.51 6.63 -13.34
CA GLY A 343 -7.69 7.31 -12.35
C GLY A 343 -8.37 8.61 -11.93
N GLU A 344 -8.63 8.76 -10.63
CA GLU A 344 -8.96 10.04 -10.02
C GLU A 344 -7.83 11.00 -10.40
N LYS A 345 -8.09 11.86 -11.38
CA LYS A 345 -7.28 13.06 -11.61
C LYS A 345 -7.53 13.95 -10.39
N GLU A 346 -6.72 13.79 -9.35
CA GLU A 346 -6.53 14.86 -8.36
C GLU A 346 -6.08 16.08 -9.17
N THR A 347 -7.00 17.01 -9.43
CA THR A 347 -6.73 18.33 -10.01
C THR A 347 -5.99 19.15 -8.98
N ASP A 348 -4.73 18.79 -8.74
CA ASP A 348 -3.84 19.59 -7.91
C ASP A 348 -3.25 20.68 -8.80
N TYR A 349 -3.55 21.92 -8.44
CA TYR A 349 -2.97 23.13 -9.02
C TYR A 349 -1.44 22.98 -9.07
N VAL A 350 -0.90 23.02 -10.28
CA VAL A 350 0.53 23.13 -10.52
C VAL A 350 0.80 24.62 -10.52
N ASP A 351 1.39 25.15 -9.45
CA ASP A 351 2.06 26.45 -9.55
C ASP A 351 3.19 26.28 -10.55
N GLU A 352 3.01 26.84 -11.74
CA GLU A 352 4.08 27.02 -12.71
C GLU A 352 5.09 27.98 -12.07
N VAL A 353 6.10 27.41 -11.40
CA VAL A 353 7.26 28.18 -10.98
C VAL A 353 8.05 28.50 -12.25
N GLU A 354 7.71 29.63 -12.86
CA GLU A 354 8.46 30.21 -13.96
C GLU A 354 9.84 30.61 -13.42
N ILE A 355 10.84 29.77 -13.65
CA ILE A 355 12.23 30.10 -13.31
C ILE A 355 12.66 31.16 -14.31
N ILE A 356 12.44 32.43 -13.97
CA ILE A 356 13.04 33.57 -14.68
C ILE A 356 14.55 33.46 -14.46
N LYS A 357 15.24 32.82 -15.41
CA LYS A 357 16.70 32.88 -15.47
C LYS A 357 17.08 34.36 -15.60
N PRO A 358 17.90 34.92 -14.69
CA PRO A 358 18.44 36.25 -14.92
C PRO A 358 19.17 36.24 -16.26
N ALA A 359 18.94 37.29 -17.06
CA ALA A 359 19.58 37.48 -18.35
C ALA A 359 21.10 37.42 -18.14
N ALA A 360 21.67 36.26 -18.44
CA ALA A 360 23.12 36.07 -18.39
C ALA A 360 23.71 36.88 -19.53
N GLU A 361 24.35 37.98 -19.18
CA GLU A 361 25.19 38.77 -20.08
C GLU A 361 26.15 37.85 -20.86
N GLY A 362 26.09 37.99 -22.18
CA GLY A 362 27.25 37.83 -23.06
C GLY A 362 28.01 36.50 -23.01
N LYS A 363 27.35 35.33 -22.97
CA LYS A 363 28.04 34.08 -23.34
C LYS A 363 27.89 33.81 -24.84
N ARG A 364 29.01 33.99 -25.55
CA ARG A 364 29.22 33.60 -26.96
C ARG A 364 28.57 32.24 -27.24
N PRO A 365 27.87 32.06 -28.39
CA PRO A 365 27.17 30.84 -28.70
C PRO A 365 28.18 29.68 -28.77
N GLY A 366 28.18 28.85 -27.74
CA GLY A 366 28.90 27.58 -27.79
C GLY A 366 28.36 26.76 -28.95
N LYS A 367 29.23 26.34 -29.87
CA LYS A 367 28.94 25.45 -31.01
C LYS A 367 27.98 24.35 -30.57
N GLN A 368 26.69 24.48 -30.92
CA GLN A 368 25.75 23.38 -30.82
C GLN A 368 26.33 22.22 -31.62
N GLU A 369 26.55 21.06 -30.99
CA GLU A 369 27.05 19.89 -31.67
C GLU A 369 26.07 19.51 -32.79
N GLY A 370 26.50 19.71 -34.05
CA GLY A 370 25.73 19.40 -35.24
C GLY A 370 25.22 17.95 -35.23
N ILE A 371 24.09 17.71 -35.88
CA ILE A 371 23.43 16.40 -35.91
C ILE A 371 24.37 15.32 -36.42
N LEU A 372 25.24 15.67 -37.37
CA LEU A 372 26.28 14.82 -37.92
C LEU A 372 27.36 14.43 -36.90
N LYS A 373 27.73 15.32 -35.95
CA LYS A 373 28.68 14.99 -34.87
C LYS A 373 28.08 13.98 -33.88
N ARG A 374 26.79 14.09 -33.61
CA ARG A 374 26.04 13.17 -32.73
C ARG A 374 25.78 11.82 -33.41
N ILE A 375 25.58 11.83 -34.72
CA ILE A 375 25.43 10.64 -35.56
C ILE A 375 26.78 9.92 -35.77
N GLY A 376 27.85 10.65 -36.07
CA GLY A 376 29.20 10.11 -36.25
C GLY A 376 29.79 9.51 -34.98
N ARG A 377 29.35 9.96 -33.80
CA ARG A 377 29.65 9.28 -32.52
C ARG A 377 28.90 7.95 -32.34
N ARG A 378 27.73 7.78 -32.96
CA ARG A 378 26.89 6.57 -32.82
C ARG A 378 27.11 5.52 -33.92
N LEU A 379 27.56 5.92 -35.11
CA LEU A 379 27.70 5.03 -36.28
C LEU A 379 29.15 4.79 -36.76
N GLY A 380 30.15 5.29 -36.02
CA GLY A 380 31.57 5.05 -36.33
C GLY A 380 32.15 6.06 -37.33
N ARG A 381 33.46 6.31 -37.22
CA ARG A 381 34.20 7.34 -37.99
C ARG A 381 34.45 6.99 -39.47
N ASN A 382 34.11 5.78 -39.92
CA ASN A 382 34.52 5.23 -41.22
C ASN A 382 33.38 5.16 -42.26
N LEU A 383 32.49 6.16 -42.28
CA LEU A 383 31.41 6.23 -43.29
C LEU A 383 31.89 6.96 -44.55
N THR A 384 31.49 6.45 -45.71
CA THR A 384 31.65 7.13 -47.01
C THR A 384 30.81 8.41 -47.07
N LEU A 385 31.15 9.36 -47.96
CA LEU A 385 30.38 10.61 -48.11
C LEU A 385 28.90 10.34 -48.45
N ALA A 386 28.64 9.34 -49.31
CA ALA A 386 27.30 8.90 -49.65
C ALA A 386 26.51 8.39 -48.43
N GLU A 387 27.15 7.61 -47.55
CA GLU A 387 26.52 7.14 -46.32
C GLU A 387 26.25 8.29 -45.34
N LYS A 388 27.17 9.26 -45.22
CA LYS A 388 26.97 10.43 -44.36
C LYS A 388 25.73 11.24 -44.77
N VAL A 389 25.52 11.44 -46.07
CA VAL A 389 24.30 12.07 -46.61
C VAL A 389 23.05 11.31 -46.21
N ARG A 390 23.01 9.99 -46.42
CA ARG A 390 21.83 9.16 -46.07
C ARG A 390 21.49 9.22 -44.58
N VAL A 391 22.52 9.18 -43.73
CA VAL A 391 22.31 9.17 -42.28
C VAL A 391 21.91 10.56 -41.77
N ALA A 392 22.47 11.65 -42.33
CA ALA A 392 22.05 13.01 -42.04
C ALA A 392 20.56 13.22 -42.38
N TYR A 393 20.14 12.78 -43.58
CA TYR A 393 18.75 12.84 -44.01
C TYR A 393 17.81 12.04 -43.07
N ALA A 394 18.21 10.84 -42.66
CA ALA A 394 17.48 10.06 -41.65
C ALA A 394 17.41 10.75 -40.26
N GLY A 395 18.36 11.63 -39.95
CA GLY A 395 18.31 12.51 -38.78
C GLY A 395 17.23 13.59 -38.91
N ILE A 396 17.12 14.21 -40.07
CA ILE A 396 16.09 15.21 -40.40
C ILE A 396 14.69 14.60 -40.33
N LEU A 397 14.48 13.42 -40.94
CA LEU A 397 13.18 12.71 -40.88
C LEU A 397 12.73 12.42 -39.45
N ARG A 398 13.66 12.09 -38.55
CA ARG A 398 13.36 11.92 -37.12
C ARG A 398 12.94 13.23 -36.46
N CYS A 399 13.55 14.34 -36.83
CA CYS A 399 13.16 15.67 -36.34
C CYS A 399 11.76 16.07 -36.84
N LEU A 400 11.45 15.80 -38.11
CA LEU A 400 10.12 16.03 -38.69
C LEU A 400 9.04 15.20 -37.97
N LYS A 401 9.30 13.91 -37.74
CA LYS A 401 8.37 13.04 -37.01
C LYS A 401 8.15 13.51 -35.56
N ALA A 402 9.21 13.98 -34.89
CA ALA A 402 9.10 14.53 -33.53
C ALA A 402 8.26 15.81 -33.47
N LYS A 403 8.22 16.58 -34.57
CA LYS A 403 7.36 17.76 -34.74
C LYS A 403 5.92 17.44 -35.17
N GLY A 404 5.55 16.17 -35.28
CA GLY A 404 4.18 15.78 -35.61
C GLY A 404 3.85 15.77 -37.10
N PHE A 405 4.84 15.90 -37.99
CA PHE A 405 4.61 15.68 -39.42
C PHE A 405 4.25 14.22 -39.69
N VAL A 406 3.14 14.00 -40.40
CA VAL A 406 2.66 12.66 -40.78
C VAL A 406 3.46 12.18 -42.00
N LEU A 407 4.48 11.36 -41.72
CA LEU A 407 5.30 10.68 -42.73
C LEU A 407 4.81 9.24 -42.93
N SER A 408 4.33 8.93 -44.12
CA SER A 408 4.01 7.57 -44.56
C SER A 408 5.26 6.85 -45.06
N ARG A 409 5.24 5.52 -45.03
CA ARG A 409 6.31 4.70 -45.66
C ARG A 409 6.31 4.80 -47.18
N SER A 410 5.17 5.17 -47.77
CA SER A 410 5.01 5.38 -49.21
C SER A 410 5.49 6.75 -49.68
N ASP A 411 5.75 7.69 -48.76
CA ASP A 411 6.10 9.05 -49.14
C ASP A 411 7.47 9.08 -49.84
N THR A 412 7.53 9.74 -50.99
CA THR A 412 8.80 10.02 -51.67
C THR A 412 9.55 11.16 -50.99
N SER A 413 10.86 11.24 -51.19
CA SER A 413 11.70 12.36 -50.72
C SER A 413 11.14 13.72 -51.15
N GLY A 414 10.70 13.85 -52.41
CA GLY A 414 10.03 15.05 -52.91
C GLY A 414 8.69 15.35 -52.23
N GLU A 415 7.86 14.34 -51.95
CA GLU A 415 6.61 14.51 -51.19
C GLU A 415 6.86 14.97 -49.76
N ILE A 416 7.90 14.44 -49.10
CA ILE A 416 8.32 14.87 -47.77
C ILE A 416 8.74 16.34 -47.79
N CYS A 417 9.47 16.77 -48.82
CA CYS A 417 9.88 18.16 -48.99
C CYS A 417 8.68 19.10 -49.21
N ARG A 418 7.67 18.68 -49.99
CA ARG A 418 6.45 19.47 -50.23
C ARG A 418 5.52 19.59 -49.02
N LYS A 419 5.64 18.67 -48.04
CA LYS A 419 4.90 18.75 -46.77
C LYS A 419 5.42 19.86 -45.85
N LEU A 420 6.56 20.46 -46.14
CA LEU A 420 7.07 21.62 -45.42
C LEU A 420 6.51 22.93 -45.99
N PRO A 421 6.25 23.94 -45.15
CA PRO A 421 5.75 25.23 -45.60
C PRO A 421 6.76 25.88 -46.56
N GLN A 422 6.37 26.08 -47.82
CA GLN A 422 7.24 26.51 -48.92
C GLN A 422 7.56 28.02 -48.95
N GLY A 423 7.38 28.74 -47.83
CA GLY A 423 7.58 30.20 -47.76
C GLY A 423 8.63 30.67 -46.74
N GLU A 424 9.28 29.76 -46.02
CA GLU A 424 10.38 30.08 -45.09
C GLU A 424 11.72 29.62 -45.70
N GLU A 425 12.83 30.28 -45.36
CA GLU A 425 14.23 29.91 -45.66
C GLU A 425 14.52 28.40 -45.47
N LEU A 426 13.73 27.76 -44.59
CA LEU A 426 13.73 26.32 -44.33
C LEU A 426 13.35 25.45 -45.53
N GLY A 427 12.42 25.91 -46.37
CA GLY A 427 11.93 25.19 -47.56
C GLY A 427 13.03 25.04 -48.61
N GLU A 428 13.70 26.14 -48.95
CA GLU A 428 14.81 26.15 -49.91
C GLU A 428 16.00 25.30 -49.42
N MET A 429 16.31 25.37 -48.11
CA MET A 429 17.35 24.53 -47.52
C MET A 429 16.98 23.04 -47.58
N MET A 430 15.72 22.69 -47.31
CA MET A 430 15.25 21.31 -47.38
C MET A 430 15.23 20.80 -48.81
N GLU A 431 14.85 21.63 -49.78
CA GLU A 431 14.84 21.26 -51.20
C GLU A 431 16.23 20.85 -51.66
N TYR A 432 17.24 21.67 -51.36
CA TYR A 432 18.63 21.33 -51.66
C TYR A 432 19.11 20.05 -50.95
N VAL A 433 18.78 19.89 -49.66
CA VAL A 433 19.12 18.67 -48.90
C VAL A 433 18.44 17.43 -49.49
N THR A 434 17.22 17.57 -49.96
CA THR A 434 16.46 16.48 -50.61
C THR A 434 17.06 16.13 -51.96
N GLU A 435 17.43 17.13 -52.76
CA GLU A 435 18.05 16.94 -54.08
C GLU A 435 19.39 16.18 -53.99
N VAL A 436 20.27 16.59 -53.07
CA VAL A 436 21.55 15.90 -52.85
C VAL A 436 21.32 14.48 -52.32
N TYR A 437 20.35 14.28 -51.43
CA TYR A 437 19.98 12.95 -50.97
C TYR A 437 19.50 12.06 -52.12
N ASP A 438 18.68 12.58 -53.03
CA ASP A 438 18.15 11.82 -54.17
C ASP A 438 19.24 11.45 -55.16
N LYS A 439 20.19 12.35 -55.44
CA LYS A 439 21.39 12.06 -56.24
C LYS A 439 22.22 10.93 -55.64
N VAL A 440 22.33 10.88 -54.32
CA VAL A 440 23.10 9.87 -53.58
C VAL A 440 22.36 8.54 -53.40
N ARG A 441 21.04 8.57 -53.25
CA ARG A 441 20.21 7.40 -52.97
C ARG A 441 19.75 6.69 -54.24
N TYR A 442 19.32 7.45 -55.23
CA TYR A 442 18.72 6.94 -56.47
C TYR A 442 19.62 7.14 -57.69
N GLY A 443 20.48 8.17 -57.67
CA GLY A 443 21.43 8.42 -58.76
C GLY A 443 22.79 7.73 -58.61
N GLU A 444 23.03 7.03 -57.49
CA GLU A 444 24.32 6.40 -57.14
C GLU A 444 25.55 7.33 -57.25
N LYS A 445 25.34 8.65 -57.22
CA LYS A 445 26.43 9.63 -57.27
C LYS A 445 27.02 9.83 -55.89
N THR A 446 28.34 9.83 -55.80
CA THR A 446 29.04 10.24 -54.58
C THR A 446 29.25 11.76 -54.64
N PRO A 447 28.84 12.52 -53.63
CA PRO A 447 28.97 13.98 -53.66
C PRO A 447 30.44 14.37 -53.56
N GLU A 448 30.82 15.44 -54.24
CA GLU A 448 32.15 16.03 -54.09
C GLU A 448 32.32 16.63 -52.69
N SER A 449 33.57 16.82 -52.23
CA SER A 449 33.83 17.34 -50.87
C SER A 449 33.15 18.68 -50.61
N ASN A 450 33.17 19.59 -51.60
CA ASN A 450 32.57 20.91 -51.49
C ASN A 450 31.02 20.84 -51.47
N GLU A 451 30.44 19.95 -52.27
CA GLU A 451 28.98 19.69 -52.28
C GLU A 451 28.52 19.09 -50.95
N PHE A 452 29.33 18.19 -50.37
CA PHE A 452 29.06 17.59 -49.08
C PHE A 452 29.14 18.61 -47.92
N GLU A 453 30.10 19.52 -47.93
CA GLU A 453 30.21 20.58 -46.90
C GLU A 453 28.99 21.51 -46.93
N LEU A 454 28.55 21.91 -48.13
CA LEU A 454 27.34 22.72 -48.29
C LEU A 454 26.09 21.97 -47.85
N TYR A 455 26.00 20.67 -48.17
CA TYR A 455 24.94 19.79 -47.70
C TYR A 455 24.94 19.68 -46.17
N GLU A 456 26.09 19.48 -45.54
CA GLU A 456 26.22 19.36 -44.09
C GLU A 456 25.77 20.65 -43.38
N ASP A 457 26.15 21.83 -43.88
CA ASP A 457 25.71 23.11 -43.31
C ASP A 457 24.18 23.25 -43.39
N LYS A 458 23.60 23.06 -44.58
CA LYS A 458 22.14 23.17 -44.79
C LYS A 458 21.36 22.13 -43.99
N ALA A 459 21.82 20.88 -43.94
CA ALA A 459 21.20 19.82 -43.15
C ALA A 459 21.21 20.13 -41.65
N ASN A 460 22.31 20.70 -41.13
CA ASN A 460 22.38 21.12 -39.73
C ASN A 460 21.45 22.31 -39.45
N ARG A 461 21.38 23.29 -40.35
CA ARG A 461 20.45 24.44 -40.21
C ARG A 461 18.99 23.99 -40.21
N VAL A 462 18.59 23.15 -41.17
CA VAL A 462 17.23 22.56 -41.23
C VAL A 462 16.90 21.88 -39.91
N ALA A 463 17.81 21.05 -39.41
CA ALA A 463 17.51 20.28 -38.22
C ALA A 463 17.56 21.11 -36.92
N ASN A 464 18.32 22.20 -36.88
CA ASN A 464 18.30 23.16 -35.78
C ASN A 464 17.02 23.99 -35.79
N ALA A 465 16.55 24.46 -36.96
CA ALA A 465 15.26 25.13 -37.10
C ALA A 465 14.09 24.20 -36.71
N LEU A 466 14.19 22.91 -37.05
CA LEU A 466 13.24 21.90 -36.61
C LEU A 466 13.29 21.65 -35.09
N LYS A 467 14.38 21.97 -34.38
CA LYS A 467 14.47 21.86 -32.92
C LYS A 467 14.11 23.13 -32.16
N ALA A 468 14.35 24.31 -32.74
CA ALA A 468 14.19 25.59 -32.05
C ALA A 468 12.72 26.03 -31.88
N LYS A 469 11.79 25.51 -32.70
CA LYS A 469 10.34 25.69 -32.49
C LYS A 469 9.68 24.52 -31.70
N LEU A 470 10.42 23.90 -30.77
CA LEU A 470 9.92 22.99 -29.71
C LEU A 470 10.08 23.72 -28.38
#